data_AF-A0A416ZPC6-F1
#
_entry.id   AF-A0A416ZPC6-F1
#
_cell.length_a   1.000
_cell.length_b   1.000
_cell.length_c   1.000
_cell.angle_alpha   90.00
_cell.angle_beta   90.00
_cell.angle_gamma   90.00
#
_symmetry.space_group_name_H-M   'P 1'
#
loop_
_entity.id
_entity.type
_entity.pdbx_description
1 polymer ?
#
loop_
_entity_poly.entity_id
_entity_poly.type
_entity_poly.pdbx_seq_one_letter_code
_entity_poly.pdbx_strand_id
1 'polypeptide(L)'
;MPDPGGSKKNKWLHIFILSEEQSFLTTRERYQLVKEGIQEIPNVILHQTSEYMISPAVFPTYFIKEKAKAYEMNCQLDIQLFGECIAPELKITDRYVGSEPVCDVTHTYNQCLREQLPCYQIRFHEIPRKTYGDQIISASEVRKKYAENQLKSVCGMLPESTWRYLERKKNENGK
;
A
#
# COMPACT_ATOMS: atom_id res chain seq x y z
N MET A 1 21.38 2.74 40.08
CA MET A 1 20.17 3.59 40.00
C MET A 1 19.33 3.08 38.84
N PRO A 2 18.04 2.77 39.02
CA PRO A 2 17.17 2.37 37.91
C PRO A 2 16.59 3.60 37.22
N ASP A 3 16.56 3.55 35.89
CA ASP A 3 16.04 4.57 34.97
C ASP A 3 14.52 4.76 35.16
N PRO A 4 14.00 5.96 35.50
CA PRO A 4 12.58 6.20 35.71
C PRO A 4 11.95 6.74 34.43
N GLY A 5 11.50 5.87 33.52
CA GLY A 5 10.76 6.36 32.34
C GLY A 5 10.78 5.49 31.11
N GLY A 6 10.46 4.21 31.25
CA GLY A 6 10.01 3.41 30.11
C GLY A 6 8.63 3.88 29.65
N SER A 7 8.52 5.09 29.10
CA SER A 7 7.35 5.49 28.32
C SER A 7 7.19 4.44 27.23
N LYS A 8 6.16 3.60 27.34
CA LYS A 8 5.73 2.70 26.26
C LYS A 8 5.62 3.59 25.02
N LYS A 9 6.59 3.49 24.10
CA LYS A 9 6.49 4.15 22.79
C LYS A 9 5.27 3.51 22.14
N ASN A 10 4.13 4.19 22.20
CA ASN A 10 2.94 3.82 21.47
C ASN A 10 3.31 3.95 19.99
N LYS A 11 3.66 2.82 19.37
CA LYS A 11 3.98 2.76 17.95
C LYS A 11 2.66 2.92 17.20
N TRP A 12 2.53 4.02 16.46
CA TRP A 12 1.39 4.26 15.59
C TRP A 12 1.70 3.70 14.20
N LEU A 13 0.74 2.98 13.63
CA LEU A 13 0.81 2.52 12.24
C LEU A 13 0.08 3.53 11.36
N HIS A 14 0.81 4.20 10.48
CA HIS A 14 0.23 5.11 9.50
C HIS A 14 -0.02 4.33 8.21
N ILE A 15 -1.29 4.21 7.81
CA ILE A 15 -1.68 3.57 6.55
C ILE A 15 -2.14 4.67 5.59
N PHE A 16 -1.44 4.77 4.47
CA PHE A 16 -1.72 5.73 3.41
C PHE A 16 -2.50 5.05 2.29
N ILE A 17 -3.76 5.45 2.09
CA ILE A 17 -4.62 4.90 1.03
C ILE A 17 -4.60 5.83 -0.17
N LEU A 18 -3.99 5.34 -1.24
CA LEU A 18 -4.06 5.89 -2.59
C LEU A 18 -5.49 6.33 -2.93
N SER A 19 -5.68 7.60 -3.31
CA SER A 19 -6.97 8.15 -3.73
C SER A 19 -7.19 8.13 -5.24
N GLU A 20 -6.46 7.28 -5.95
CA GLU A 20 -6.72 7.08 -7.37
C GLU A 20 -7.97 6.21 -7.57
N GLU A 21 -8.93 6.76 -8.32
CA GLU A 21 -10.11 6.07 -8.80
C GLU A 21 -9.69 4.99 -9.81
N GLN A 22 -9.77 3.73 -9.40
CA GLN A 22 -9.63 2.60 -10.32
C GLN A 22 -11.02 2.08 -10.65
N SER A 23 -11.24 1.70 -11.92
CA SER A 23 -12.52 1.17 -12.42
C SER A 23 -13.09 0.00 -11.59
N PHE A 24 -12.22 -0.73 -10.89
CA PHE A 24 -12.60 -1.87 -10.06
C PHE A 24 -13.08 -1.49 -8.65
N LEU A 25 -12.49 -0.48 -8.02
CA LEU A 25 -12.79 -0.03 -6.66
C LEU A 25 -12.59 1.48 -6.57
N THR A 26 -13.66 2.19 -6.21
CA THR A 26 -13.59 3.62 -5.93
C THR A 26 -12.70 3.89 -4.72
N THR A 27 -12.20 5.12 -4.60
CA THR A 27 -11.40 5.55 -3.44
C THR A 27 -12.16 5.33 -2.12
N ARG A 28 -13.45 5.67 -2.13
CA ARG A 28 -14.32 5.52 -0.95
C ARG A 28 -14.48 4.07 -0.54
N GLU A 29 -14.68 3.17 -1.50
CA GLU A 29 -14.79 1.73 -1.23
C GLU A 29 -13.47 1.17 -0.69
N ARG A 30 -12.33 1.55 -1.29
CA ARG A 30 -10.99 1.14 -0.82
C ARG A 30 -10.75 1.58 0.62
N TYR A 31 -11.06 2.84 0.93
CA TYR A 31 -10.92 3.36 2.29
C TYR A 31 -11.77 2.58 3.29
N GLN A 32 -13.04 2.31 2.96
CA GLN A 32 -13.94 1.57 3.83
C GLN A 32 -13.48 0.13 4.07
N LEU A 33 -13.01 -0.56 3.02
CA LEU A 33 -12.51 -1.94 3.14
C LEU A 33 -11.28 -2.04 4.04
N VAL A 34 -10.35 -1.10 3.90
CA VAL A 34 -9.17 -1.06 4.78
C VAL A 34 -9.59 -0.69 6.20
N LYS A 35 -10.47 0.30 6.37
CA LYS A 35 -10.98 0.69 7.69
C LYS A 35 -11.62 -0.47 8.43
N GLU A 36 -12.41 -1.29 7.75
CA GLU A 36 -13.00 -2.52 8.31
C GLU A 36 -11.94 -3.59 8.60
N GLY A 37 -10.96 -3.76 7.71
CA GLY A 37 -9.90 -4.76 7.88
C GLY A 37 -8.90 -4.47 9.00
N ILE A 38 -8.79 -3.21 9.45
CA ILE A 38 -7.86 -2.79 10.51
C ILE A 38 -8.53 -2.55 11.87
N GLN A 39 -9.85 -2.82 12.01
CA GLN A 39 -10.57 -2.52 13.26
C GLN A 39 -9.97 -3.21 14.48
N GLU A 40 -9.47 -4.43 14.30
CA GLU A 40 -8.84 -5.23 15.35
C GLU A 40 -7.38 -4.83 15.64
N ILE A 41 -6.81 -3.89 14.87
CA ILE A 41 -5.43 -3.44 15.04
C ILE A 41 -5.44 -2.11 15.82
N PRO A 42 -4.92 -2.09 17.07
CA PRO A 42 -4.86 -0.85 17.85
C PRO A 42 -3.79 0.10 17.29
N ASN A 43 -3.94 1.40 17.57
CA ASN A 43 -2.98 2.45 17.21
C ASN A 43 -2.73 2.61 15.69
N VAL A 44 -3.76 2.47 14.87
CA VAL A 44 -3.68 2.71 13.42
C VAL A 44 -4.30 4.06 13.07
N ILE A 45 -3.61 4.85 12.24
CA ILE A 45 -4.14 6.06 11.62
C ILE A 45 -4.26 5.80 10.12
N LEU A 46 -5.51 5.82 9.64
CA LEU A 46 -5.82 5.65 8.23
C LEU A 46 -5.91 7.02 7.54
N HIS A 47 -4.90 7.34 6.73
CA HIS A 47 -4.80 8.58 5.97
C HIS A 47 -5.44 8.40 4.59
N GLN A 48 -6.37 9.30 4.25
CA GLN A 48 -6.77 9.50 2.86
C GLN A 48 -5.65 10.30 2.19
N THR A 49 -4.86 9.65 1.33
CA THR A 49 -3.88 10.40 0.56
C THR A 49 -4.62 11.10 -0.56
N SER A 50 -4.98 12.36 -0.38
CA SER A 50 -5.51 13.19 -1.47
C SER A 50 -4.45 13.33 -2.58
N GLU A 51 -4.42 14.44 -3.33
CA GLU A 51 -3.48 14.63 -4.44
C GLU A 51 -1.99 14.64 -4.02
N TYR A 52 -1.68 14.63 -2.73
CA TYR A 52 -0.33 14.81 -2.18
C TYR A 52 0.51 13.55 -2.02
N MET A 53 -0.05 12.35 -2.27
CA MET A 53 0.72 11.09 -2.24
C MET A 53 0.27 10.18 -3.38
N ILE A 54 1.19 9.87 -4.30
CA ILE A 54 0.97 8.98 -5.46
C ILE A 54 -0.26 9.37 -6.29
N SER A 55 -0.33 10.64 -6.72
CA SER A 55 -1.36 11.16 -7.64
C SER A 55 -0.76 11.47 -9.01
N PRO A 56 -1.54 11.56 -10.10
CA PRO A 56 -1.03 12.01 -11.41
C PRO A 56 -0.34 13.38 -11.37
N ALA A 57 -0.68 14.24 -10.40
CA ALA A 57 -0.08 15.56 -10.24
C ALA A 57 1.35 15.49 -9.65
N VAL A 58 1.63 14.50 -8.81
CA VAL A 58 2.96 14.25 -8.21
C VAL A 58 3.72 13.14 -8.96
N PHE A 59 2.99 12.30 -9.70
CA PHE A 59 3.46 11.11 -10.42
C PHE A 59 2.87 11.04 -11.85
N PRO A 60 3.13 12.03 -12.72
CA PRO A 60 2.59 12.03 -14.08
C PRO A 60 3.09 10.84 -14.91
N THR A 61 4.25 10.27 -14.57
CA THR A 61 4.86 9.15 -15.32
C THR A 61 4.76 7.78 -14.64
N TYR A 62 4.23 7.66 -13.42
CA TYR A 62 3.86 6.34 -12.85
C TYR A 62 2.80 5.63 -13.72
N PHE A 63 1.99 6.43 -14.42
CA PHE A 63 0.96 5.97 -15.37
C PHE A 63 1.44 5.90 -16.82
N ILE A 64 2.67 6.35 -17.11
CA ILE A 64 3.24 6.37 -18.47
C ILE A 64 4.31 5.28 -18.56
N LYS A 65 3.95 4.17 -19.20
CA LYS A 65 4.76 2.95 -19.32
C LYS A 65 6.10 3.08 -20.10
N GLU A 66 6.45 4.26 -20.61
CA GLU A 66 7.42 4.36 -21.72
C GLU A 66 8.72 5.15 -21.45
N LYS A 67 9.05 5.58 -20.21
CA LYS A 67 10.32 6.30 -19.97
C LYS A 67 11.00 5.93 -18.66
N ALA A 68 11.93 4.97 -18.70
CA ALA A 68 12.73 4.51 -17.55
C ALA A 68 13.42 5.66 -16.78
N LYS A 69 13.98 6.66 -17.47
CA LYS A 69 14.59 7.85 -16.83
C LYS A 69 13.59 8.74 -16.09
N ALA A 70 12.35 8.83 -16.57
CA ALA A 70 11.33 9.60 -15.87
C ALA A 70 10.91 8.89 -14.58
N TYR A 71 10.92 7.56 -14.59
CA TYR A 71 10.55 6.74 -13.44
C TYR A 71 11.53 6.91 -12.26
N GLU A 72 12.83 6.83 -12.51
CA GLU A 72 13.86 7.08 -11.49
C GLU A 72 13.70 8.47 -10.85
N MET A 73 13.50 9.50 -11.69
CA MET A 73 13.35 10.88 -11.21
C MET A 73 12.10 11.08 -10.35
N ASN A 74 10.95 10.46 -10.69
CA ASN A 74 9.79 10.54 -9.80
C ASN A 74 10.00 9.77 -8.50
N CYS A 75 10.71 8.65 -8.56
CA CYS A 75 10.99 7.87 -7.36
C CYS A 75 11.80 8.72 -6.37
N GLN A 76 12.82 9.43 -6.86
CA GLN A 76 13.58 10.37 -6.04
C GLN A 76 12.69 11.49 -5.47
N LEU A 77 11.84 12.10 -6.32
CA LEU A 77 10.94 13.17 -5.90
C LEU A 77 9.95 12.70 -4.80
N ASP A 78 9.39 11.51 -4.94
CA ASP A 78 8.52 10.92 -3.92
C ASP A 78 9.24 10.65 -2.60
N ILE A 79 10.43 10.06 -2.68
CA ILE A 79 11.21 9.75 -1.49
C ILE A 79 11.63 11.04 -0.79
N GLN A 80 11.99 12.07 -1.55
CA GLN A 80 12.31 13.38 -1.01
C GLN A 80 11.08 14.02 -0.36
N LEU A 81 9.93 14.08 -1.04
CA LEU A 81 8.70 14.62 -0.46
C LEU A 81 8.30 13.87 0.83
N PHE A 82 8.41 12.54 0.81
CA PHE A 82 8.13 11.71 1.97
C PHE A 82 9.11 11.97 3.11
N GLY A 83 10.41 11.98 2.83
CA GLY A 83 11.47 12.13 3.81
C GLY A 83 11.59 13.53 4.40
N GLU A 84 11.35 14.57 3.61
CA GLU A 84 11.49 15.97 4.02
C GLU A 84 10.21 16.56 4.62
N CYS A 85 9.02 16.16 4.11
CA CYS A 85 7.76 16.79 4.51
C CYS A 85 6.88 15.87 5.35
N ILE A 86 6.67 14.62 4.93
CA ILE A 86 5.65 13.75 5.54
C ILE A 86 6.19 13.06 6.79
N ALA A 87 7.36 12.43 6.69
CA ALA A 87 7.93 11.63 7.76
C ALA A 87 8.30 12.44 9.00
N PRO A 88 8.87 13.66 8.91
CA PRO A 88 9.18 14.48 10.08
C PRO A 88 7.92 14.94 10.82
N GLU A 89 6.91 15.39 10.08
CA GLU A 89 5.65 15.88 10.64
C GLU A 89 4.89 14.78 11.38
N LEU A 90 4.88 13.57 10.80
CA LEU A 90 4.22 12.40 11.38
C LEU A 90 5.12 11.58 12.30
N LYS A 91 6.37 12.01 12.52
CA LYS A 91 7.39 11.31 13.32
C LYS A 91 7.58 9.84 12.91
N ILE A 92 7.52 9.58 11.60
CA ILE A 92 7.71 8.24 11.01
C ILE A 92 9.19 7.89 11.05
N THR A 93 9.51 6.70 11.58
CA THR A 93 10.90 6.21 11.63
C THR A 93 11.10 4.86 10.95
N ASP A 94 10.02 4.22 10.51
CA ASP A 94 10.00 2.93 9.83
C ASP A 94 9.01 3.00 8.67
N ARG A 95 9.42 2.54 7.48
CA ARG A 95 8.54 2.39 6.31
C ARG A 95 8.55 0.95 5.85
N TYR A 96 7.36 0.36 5.80
CA TYR A 96 7.14 -1.02 5.38
C TYR A 96 6.59 -1.05 3.95
N VAL A 97 7.19 -1.89 3.10
CA VAL A 97 6.69 -2.16 1.74
C VAL A 97 6.57 -3.66 1.50
N GLY A 98 5.63 -4.07 0.65
CA GLY A 98 5.56 -5.45 0.19
C GLY A 98 6.62 -5.74 -0.87
N SER A 99 7.23 -6.92 -0.84
CA SER A 99 8.13 -7.37 -1.91
C SER A 99 7.35 -7.56 -3.22
N GLU A 100 7.89 -7.10 -4.34
CA GLU A 100 7.28 -7.29 -5.66
C GLU A 100 8.31 -7.85 -6.65
N PRO A 101 8.43 -9.19 -6.77
CA PRO A 101 9.44 -9.80 -7.64
C PRO A 101 9.00 -9.90 -9.11
N VAL A 102 7.73 -9.61 -9.43
CA VAL A 102 7.15 -9.85 -10.77
C VAL A 102 7.01 -8.56 -11.59
N CYS A 103 7.06 -7.40 -10.93
CA CYS A 103 6.91 -6.10 -11.59
C CYS A 103 8.21 -5.31 -11.47
N ASP A 104 8.98 -5.24 -12.56
CA ASP A 104 10.26 -4.52 -12.64
C ASP A 104 10.14 -3.08 -12.13
N VAL A 105 9.05 -2.41 -12.47
CA VAL A 105 8.73 -1.04 -12.06
C VAL A 105 8.66 -0.92 -10.53
N THR A 106 7.94 -1.83 -9.87
CA THR A 106 7.82 -1.81 -8.39
C THR A 106 9.11 -2.30 -7.73
N HIS A 107 9.82 -3.24 -8.34
CA HIS A 107 11.11 -3.72 -7.85
C HIS A 107 12.14 -2.58 -7.80
N THR A 108 12.30 -1.83 -8.89
CA THR A 108 13.19 -0.66 -8.95
C THR A 108 12.79 0.39 -7.92
N TYR A 109 11.50 0.64 -7.72
CA TYR A 109 11.03 1.58 -6.71
C TYR A 109 11.39 1.12 -5.28
N ASN A 110 11.22 -0.17 -4.96
CA ASN A 110 11.66 -0.72 -3.67
C ASN A 110 13.19 -0.60 -3.49
N GLN A 111 13.98 -0.73 -4.57
CA GLN A 111 15.43 -0.51 -4.53
C GLN A 111 15.77 0.94 -4.19
N CYS A 112 15.18 1.90 -4.90
CA CYS A 112 15.40 3.33 -4.62
C CYS A 112 14.99 3.70 -3.18
N LEU A 113 13.86 3.18 -2.68
CA LEU A 113 13.44 3.37 -1.28
C LEU A 113 14.49 2.85 -0.29
N ARG A 114 15.02 1.65 -0.54
CA ARG A 114 16.04 1.03 0.31
C ARG A 114 17.32 1.88 0.38
N GLU A 115 17.71 2.49 -0.74
CA GLU A 115 18.92 3.31 -0.84
C GLU A 115 18.76 4.71 -0.23
N GLN A 116 17.60 5.35 -0.42
CA GLN A 116 17.42 6.77 -0.11
C GLN A 116 16.74 7.05 1.24
N LEU A 117 15.84 6.18 1.72
CA LEU A 117 15.17 6.40 3.02
C LEU A 117 16.14 6.51 4.21
N PRO A 118 17.28 5.78 4.26
CA PRO A 118 18.25 5.94 5.33
C PRO A 118 18.81 7.36 5.47
N CYS A 119 18.88 8.14 4.38
CA CYS A 119 19.31 9.54 4.42
C CYS A 119 18.38 10.42 5.26
N TYR A 120 17.11 10.03 5.39
CA TYR A 120 16.09 10.71 6.19
C TYR A 120 15.91 10.07 7.58
N GLN A 121 16.83 9.19 8.00
CA GLN A 121 16.76 8.43 9.25
C GLN A 121 15.53 7.50 9.35
N ILE A 122 14.99 7.07 8.19
CA ILE A 122 13.85 6.17 8.10
C ILE A 122 14.36 4.76 7.78
N ARG A 123 13.97 3.79 8.61
CA ARG A 123 14.31 2.37 8.38
C ARG A 123 13.36 1.79 7.34
N PHE A 124 13.95 1.24 6.27
CA PHE A 124 13.21 0.53 5.24
C PHE A 124 13.04 -0.94 5.62
N HIS A 125 11.80 -1.44 5.54
CA HIS A 125 11.45 -2.83 5.82
C HIS A 125 10.69 -3.40 4.63
N GLU A 126 11.25 -4.43 3.99
CA GLU A 126 10.55 -5.17 2.95
C GLU A 126 9.89 -6.42 3.57
N ILE A 127 8.58 -6.52 3.43
CA ILE A 127 7.78 -7.64 3.90
C ILE A 127 7.61 -8.62 2.73
N PRO A 128 8.06 -9.89 2.87
CA PRO A 128 7.85 -10.90 1.86
C PRO A 128 6.37 -11.05 1.52
N ARG A 129 6.07 -11.21 0.23
CA ARG A 129 4.70 -11.43 -0.24
C ARG A 129 4.12 -12.68 0.42
N LYS A 130 2.92 -12.53 0.98
CA LYS A 130 2.18 -13.65 1.53
C LYS A 130 1.75 -14.57 0.38
N THR A 131 2.12 -15.84 0.48
CA THR A 131 1.64 -16.91 -0.40
C THR A 131 0.46 -17.61 0.25
N TYR A 132 -0.46 -18.12 -0.56
CA TYR A 132 -1.52 -19.01 -0.13
C TYR A 132 -1.41 -20.30 -0.94
N GLY A 133 -0.93 -21.37 -0.30
CA GLY A 133 -0.45 -22.56 -1.01
C GLY A 133 0.71 -22.20 -1.93
N ASP A 134 0.66 -22.66 -3.18
CA ASP A 134 1.68 -22.40 -4.22
C ASP A 134 1.44 -21.08 -4.99
N GLN A 135 0.39 -20.32 -4.65
CA GLN A 135 0.03 -19.10 -5.37
C GLN A 135 0.40 -17.82 -4.62
N ILE A 136 1.02 -16.90 -5.33
CA ILE A 136 1.34 -15.56 -4.84
C ILE A 136 0.04 -14.73 -4.79
N ILE A 137 -0.29 -14.18 -3.62
CA ILE A 137 -1.45 -13.28 -3.48
C ILE A 137 -1.12 -11.96 -4.20
N SER A 138 -1.81 -11.67 -5.30
CA SER A 138 -1.71 -10.39 -6.00
C SER A 138 -3.08 -9.79 -6.31
N ALA A 139 -3.19 -8.46 -6.24
CA ALA A 139 -4.44 -7.76 -6.57
C ALA A 139 -4.88 -8.01 -8.01
N SER A 140 -3.93 -8.20 -8.94
CA SER A 140 -4.23 -8.53 -10.35
C SER A 140 -4.81 -9.93 -10.51
N GLU A 141 -4.27 -10.93 -9.82
CA GLU A 141 -4.81 -12.29 -9.87
C GLU A 141 -6.21 -12.35 -9.24
N VAL A 142 -6.43 -11.65 -8.12
CA VAL A 142 -7.75 -11.53 -7.49
C VAL A 142 -8.77 -10.91 -8.45
N ARG A 143 -8.40 -9.84 -9.17
CA ARG A 143 -9.28 -9.22 -10.18
C ARG A 143 -9.57 -10.15 -11.35
N LYS A 144 -8.58 -10.91 -11.83
CA LYS A 144 -8.75 -11.90 -12.89
C LYS A 144 -9.71 -13.01 -12.45
N LYS A 145 -9.50 -13.58 -11.25
CA LYS A 145 -10.39 -14.61 -10.66
C LYS A 145 -11.80 -14.08 -10.39
N TYR A 146 -11.92 -12.81 -10.02
CA TYR A 146 -13.22 -12.14 -9.91
C TYR A 146 -13.95 -12.09 -11.27
N ALA A 147 -13.25 -11.68 -12.33
CA ALA A 147 -13.81 -11.63 -13.69
C ALA A 147 -14.15 -13.03 -14.25
N GLU A 148 -13.37 -14.05 -13.92
CA GLU A 148 -13.61 -15.45 -14.32
C GLU A 148 -14.67 -16.17 -13.46
N ASN A 149 -15.39 -15.44 -12.61
CA ASN A 149 -16.37 -16.00 -11.66
C ASN A 149 -15.82 -17.01 -10.63
N GLN A 150 -14.51 -17.12 -10.51
CA GLN A 150 -13.79 -18.06 -9.64
C GLN A 150 -13.43 -17.46 -8.27
N LEU A 151 -14.17 -16.45 -7.81
CA LEU A 151 -13.90 -15.77 -6.54
C LEU A 151 -13.71 -16.77 -5.38
N LYS A 152 -14.51 -17.85 -5.30
CA LYS A 152 -14.39 -18.92 -4.26
C LYS A 152 -13.00 -19.53 -4.14
N SER A 153 -12.21 -19.55 -5.20
CA SER A 153 -10.83 -20.06 -5.19
C SER A 153 -9.84 -19.16 -4.46
N VAL A 154 -10.14 -17.86 -4.30
CA VAL A 154 -9.26 -16.87 -3.63
C VAL A 154 -9.76 -16.44 -2.26
N CYS A 155 -10.75 -17.15 -1.68
CA CYS A 155 -11.32 -16.80 -0.36
C CYS A 155 -10.29 -16.80 0.77
N GLY A 156 -9.33 -17.72 0.75
CA GLY A 156 -8.25 -17.77 1.74
C GLY A 156 -7.15 -16.73 1.54
N MET A 157 -7.16 -16.02 0.41
CA MET A 157 -6.16 -15.00 0.07
C MET A 157 -6.56 -13.59 0.52
N LEU A 158 -7.84 -13.37 0.83
CA LEU A 158 -8.41 -12.06 1.08
C LEU A 158 -8.83 -11.90 2.55
N PRO A 159 -8.69 -10.69 3.12
CA PRO A 159 -9.38 -10.34 4.36
C PRO A 159 -10.90 -10.56 4.20
N GLU A 160 -11.56 -10.93 5.29
CA GLU A 160 -12.99 -11.22 5.27
C GLU A 160 -13.83 -10.00 4.83
N SER A 161 -13.42 -8.79 5.19
CA SER A 161 -14.06 -7.54 4.73
C SER A 161 -14.03 -7.43 3.20
N THR A 162 -12.86 -7.67 2.59
CA THR A 162 -12.67 -7.66 1.13
C THR A 162 -13.48 -8.77 0.46
N TRP A 163 -13.49 -9.97 1.05
CA TRP A 163 -14.28 -11.10 0.55
C TRP A 163 -15.77 -10.78 0.46
N ARG A 164 -16.37 -10.36 1.59
CA ARG A 164 -17.80 -10.05 1.69
C ARG A 164 -18.20 -8.92 0.74
N TYR A 165 -17.35 -7.91 0.58
CA TYR A 165 -17.59 -6.83 -0.36
C TYR A 165 -17.61 -7.31 -1.81
N LEU A 166 -16.63 -8.13 -2.23
CA LEU A 166 -16.58 -8.66 -3.59
C LEU A 166 -17.78 -9.58 -3.89
N GLU A 167 -18.20 -10.38 -2.91
CA GLU A 167 -19.39 -11.23 -3.05
C GLU A 167 -20.67 -10.39 -3.23
N ARG A 168 -20.83 -9.31 -2.45
CA ARG A 168 -21.96 -8.37 -2.61
C ARG A 168 -21.96 -7.70 -3.97
N LYS A 169 -20.81 -7.16 -4.41
CA LYS A 169 -20.66 -6.48 -5.71
C LYS A 169 -20.99 -7.39 -6.89
N LYS A 170 -20.63 -8.67 -6.79
CA LYS A 170 -20.95 -9.67 -7.81
C LYS A 170 -22.46 -9.97 -7.88
N ASN A 171 -23.14 -10.00 -6.73
CA ASN A 171 -24.59 -10.20 -6.69
C ASN A 171 -25.37 -8.99 -7.21
N GLU A 172 -24.82 -7.77 -7.10
CA GLU A 172 -25.40 -6.54 -7.64
C GLU A 172 -25.22 -6.42 -9.16
N ASN A 173 -24.07 -6.84 -9.71
CA ASN A 173 -23.79 -6.84 -11.16
C ASN A 173 -24.37 -8.06 -11.91
N GLY A 174 -24.94 -9.03 -11.20
CA GLY A 174 -25.56 -10.25 -11.75
C GLY A 174 -27.07 -10.16 -11.94
N LYS A 175 -27.67 -8.99 -11.69
CA LYS A 175 -29.04 -8.64 -12.09
C LYS A 175 -29.03 -7.87 -13.40
#